data_AF-A0AAZ3S9Y1-F1
#
_entry.id   AF-A0AAZ3S9Y1-F1
#
_cell.length_a   1.000
_cell.length_b   1.000
_cell.length_c   1.000
_cell.angle_alpha   90.00
_cell.angle_beta   90.00
_cell.angle_gamma   90.00
#
_symmetry.space_group_name_H-M   'P 1'
#
loop_
_entity.id
_entity.type
_entity.pdbx_description
1 polymer ?
#
loop_
_entity_poly.entity_id
_entity_poly.type
_entity_poly.pdbx_seq_one_letter_code
_entity_poly.pdbx_strand_id
1 'polypeptide(L)'
;MDDMGLEKMSRDSLVGSSGLTTLSLGGNQLEELPDLSPLTGLEVINLAHNPLLCDCTLLPLRRWMENVSLKMTATCGHPREFRGQSVRDVHVFKSCPVESDSPNKTLK
;
A
#
# COMPACT_ATOMS: atom_id res chain seq x y z
N MET A 1 8.73 24.17 9.23
CA MET A 1 9.19 23.04 10.07
C MET A 1 7.95 22.21 10.26
N ASP A 2 7.60 21.45 9.23
CA ASP A 2 6.28 20.83 9.11
C ASP A 2 6.52 19.33 9.06
N ASP A 3 6.91 18.82 10.23
CA ASP A 3 7.13 17.41 10.48
C ASP A 3 5.77 16.78 10.82
N MET A 4 4.94 16.58 9.80
CA MET A 4 3.76 15.73 9.91
C MET A 4 4.20 14.29 9.65
N GLY A 5 4.85 13.68 10.65
CA GLY A 5 5.21 12.26 10.64
C GLY A 5 3.97 11.38 10.77
N LEU A 6 3.19 11.25 9.70
CA LEU A 6 2.05 10.33 9.69
C LEU A 6 2.60 8.89 9.61
N GLU A 7 2.72 8.25 10.77
CA GLU A 7 3.22 6.88 10.88
C GLU A 7 2.13 5.83 10.60
N LYS A 8 0.85 6.17 10.85
CA LYS A 8 -0.29 5.27 10.66
C LYS A 8 -1.53 6.05 10.21
N MET A 9 -2.31 5.44 9.32
CA MET A 9 -3.63 5.94 8.92
C MET A 9 -4.69 4.93 9.35
N SER A 10 -5.70 5.40 10.09
CA SER A 10 -6.75 4.55 10.67
C SER A 10 -7.94 4.43 9.71
N ARG A 11 -8.59 3.25 9.69
CA ARG A 11 -9.73 2.93 8.81
C ARG A 11 -10.90 3.90 9.00
N ASP A 12 -11.15 4.33 10.25
CA ASP A 12 -12.26 5.22 10.60
C ASP A 12 -12.13 6.62 9.97
N SER A 13 -10.90 7.05 9.63
CA SER A 13 -10.66 8.35 8.98
C SER A 13 -11.10 8.38 7.51
N LEU A 14 -11.43 7.22 6.92
CA LEU A 14 -11.73 7.05 5.49
C LEU A 14 -13.21 6.76 5.21
N VAL A 15 -14.00 6.41 6.23
CA VAL A 15 -15.40 5.96 6.10
C VAL A 15 -16.37 7.10 5.69
N GLY A 16 -15.92 8.37 5.72
CA GLY A 16 -16.76 9.54 5.41
C GLY A 16 -16.35 10.36 4.19
N SER A 17 -15.29 10.00 3.45
CA SER A 17 -14.72 10.86 2.40
C SER A 17 -15.25 10.55 1.00
N SER A 18 -16.59 10.57 0.82
CA SER A 18 -17.30 10.22 -0.42
C SER A 18 -17.15 11.21 -1.59
N GLY A 19 -16.05 11.97 -1.63
CA GLY A 19 -15.71 12.89 -2.74
C GLY A 19 -14.21 13.16 -2.87
N LEU A 20 -13.36 12.39 -2.20
CA LEU A 20 -11.91 12.58 -2.27
C LEU A 20 -11.38 11.99 -3.57
N THR A 21 -11.00 12.84 -4.52
CA THR A 21 -10.43 12.41 -5.81
C THR A 21 -8.91 12.24 -5.75
N THR A 22 -8.23 13.00 -4.88
CA THR A 22 -6.77 12.95 -4.73
C THR A 22 -6.37 12.79 -3.27
N LEU A 23 -5.54 11.78 -2.98
CA LEU A 23 -4.94 11.53 -1.67
C LEU A 23 -3.41 11.61 -1.78
N SER A 24 -2.83 12.64 -1.19
CA SER A 24 -1.36 12.82 -1.16
C SER A 24 -0.82 12.50 0.23
N LEU A 25 -0.06 11.41 0.32
CA LEU A 25 0.63 10.94 1.52
C LEU A 25 2.14 10.85 1.29
N GLY A 26 2.67 11.55 0.29
CA GLY A 26 4.09 11.51 -0.02
C GLY A 26 4.95 12.14 1.08
N GLY A 27 6.15 11.60 1.29
CA GLY A 27 7.11 12.10 2.29
C GLY A 27 6.75 11.77 3.75
N ASN A 28 5.86 10.80 3.98
CA ASN A 28 5.56 10.29 5.31
C ASN A 28 6.46 9.07 5.65
N GLN A 29 6.19 8.44 6.79
CA GLN A 29 6.93 7.28 7.31
C GLN A 29 6.10 5.99 7.20
N LEU A 30 5.27 5.88 6.16
CA LEU A 30 4.39 4.73 5.98
C LEU A 30 5.19 3.53 5.44
N GLU A 31 5.24 2.46 6.22
CA GLU A 31 5.77 1.16 5.77
C GLU A 31 4.68 0.30 5.13
N GLU A 32 3.44 0.46 5.60
CA GLU A 32 2.23 -0.24 5.16
C GLU A 32 1.06 0.74 5.02
N LEU A 33 -0.02 0.30 4.37
CA LEU A 33 -1.26 1.05 4.25
C LEU A 33 -2.44 0.21 4.71
N PRO A 34 -3.44 0.82 5.37
CA PRO A 34 -4.71 0.17 5.65
C PRO A 34 -5.44 -0.09 4.35
N ASP A 35 -6.45 -0.94 4.44
CA ASP A 35 -7.36 -1.22 3.33
C ASP A 35 -8.02 0.07 2.78
N LEU A 36 -7.68 0.40 1.53
CA LEU A 36 -8.16 1.56 0.79
C LEU A 36 -9.41 1.28 -0.06
N SER A 37 -9.89 0.04 -0.07
CA SER A 37 -11.12 -0.37 -0.77
C SER A 37 -12.37 0.51 -0.48
N PRO A 38 -12.60 1.08 0.73
CA PRO A 38 -13.75 1.96 0.96
C PRO A 38 -13.68 3.31 0.23
N LEU A 39 -12.52 3.71 -0.31
CA LEU A 39 -12.33 4.98 -1.00
C LEU A 39 -12.73 4.85 -2.49
N THR A 40 -14.03 4.76 -2.77
CA THR A 40 -14.55 4.48 -4.12
C THR A 40 -14.45 5.64 -5.11
N GLY A 41 -14.29 6.88 -4.63
CA GLY A 41 -14.22 8.09 -5.46
C GLY A 41 -12.82 8.55 -5.84
N LEU A 42 -11.81 7.73 -5.54
CA LEU A 42 -10.42 8.16 -5.52
C LEU A 42 -9.72 7.88 -6.86
N GLU A 43 -9.18 8.95 -7.47
CA GLU A 43 -8.58 8.92 -8.81
C GLU A 43 -7.05 8.95 -8.77
N VAL A 44 -6.46 9.61 -7.75
CA VAL A 44 -5.02 9.79 -7.63
C VAL A 44 -4.53 9.53 -6.22
N ILE A 45 -3.52 8.68 -6.05
CA ILE A 45 -2.80 8.50 -4.78
C ILE A 45 -1.30 8.73 -4.97
N ASN A 46 -0.72 9.57 -4.12
CA ASN A 46 0.73 9.75 -4.04
C ASN A 46 1.28 9.20 -2.71
N LEU A 47 2.07 8.14 -2.81
CA LEU A 47 2.80 7.47 -1.72
C LEU A 47 4.32 7.60 -1.89
N ALA A 48 4.80 8.42 -2.82
CA ALA A 48 6.23 8.58 -3.06
C ALA A 48 6.96 9.01 -1.79
N HIS A 49 8.24 8.63 -1.67
CA HIS A 49 9.08 9.00 -0.52
C HIS A 49 8.57 8.47 0.84
N ASN A 50 7.82 7.36 0.85
CA ASN A 50 7.54 6.58 2.05
C ASN A 50 8.47 5.35 2.13
N PRO A 51 8.84 4.88 3.34
CA PRO A 51 9.67 3.70 3.55
C PRO A 51 8.94 2.37 3.28
N LEU A 52 8.12 2.28 2.24
CA LEU A 52 7.29 1.11 1.94
C LEU A 52 8.11 -0.18 1.90
N LEU A 53 7.67 -1.19 2.65
CA LEU A 53 8.33 -2.49 2.73
C LEU A 53 7.85 -3.41 1.59
N CYS A 54 8.59 -3.45 0.49
CA CYS A 54 8.27 -4.30 -0.65
C CYS A 54 8.69 -5.74 -0.42
N ASP A 55 7.91 -6.43 0.41
CA ASP A 55 7.91 -7.87 0.59
C ASP A 55 6.46 -8.41 0.55
N CYS A 56 6.21 -9.59 1.10
CA CYS A 56 4.87 -10.18 1.10
C CYS A 56 3.86 -9.50 2.03
N THR A 57 4.32 -8.69 2.98
CA THR A 57 3.44 -7.91 3.88
C THR A 57 2.70 -6.81 3.11
N LEU A 58 3.33 -6.22 2.08
CA LEU A 58 2.73 -5.19 1.23
C LEU A 58 1.96 -5.76 0.02
N LEU A 59 1.82 -7.08 -0.07
CA LEU A 59 1.08 -7.75 -1.14
C LEU A 59 -0.39 -7.28 -1.28
N PRO A 60 -1.15 -7.00 -0.20
CA PRO A 60 -2.52 -6.49 -0.34
C PRO A 60 -2.59 -5.18 -1.10
N LEU A 61 -1.68 -4.23 -0.82
CA LEU A 61 -1.59 -2.97 -1.56
C LEU A 61 -1.27 -3.22 -3.03
N ARG A 62 -0.28 -4.09 -3.31
CA ARG A 62 0.09 -4.47 -4.67
C ARG A 62 -1.10 -5.05 -5.45
N ARG A 63 -1.87 -5.95 -4.84
CA ARG A 63 -3.09 -6.52 -5.45
C ARG A 63 -4.16 -5.47 -5.67
N TRP A 64 -4.34 -4.57 -4.71
CA TRP A 64 -5.30 -3.47 -4.84
C TRP A 64 -4.94 -2.59 -6.05
N MET A 65 -3.66 -2.23 -6.23
CA MET A 65 -3.16 -1.47 -7.39
C MET A 65 -3.42 -2.13 -8.75
N GLU A 66 -3.55 -3.45 -8.81
CA GLU A 66 -3.86 -4.20 -10.03
C GLU A 66 -5.37 -4.19 -10.35
N ASN A 67 -6.22 -4.06 -9.34
CA ASN A 67 -7.68 -4.10 -9.47
C ASN A 67 -8.33 -2.72 -9.64
N VAL A 68 -7.55 -1.64 -9.53
CA VAL A 68 -8.05 -0.26 -9.61
C VAL A 68 -7.48 0.48 -10.82
N SER A 69 -8.32 1.29 -11.47
CA SER A 69 -7.93 2.14 -12.61
C SER A 69 -7.48 3.56 -12.19
N LEU A 70 -6.99 3.72 -10.96
CA LEU A 70 -6.52 5.01 -10.43
C LEU A 70 -5.02 5.21 -10.64
N LYS A 71 -4.61 6.48 -10.69
CA LYS A 71 -3.20 6.85 -10.82
C LYS A 71 -2.52 6.82 -9.46
N MET A 72 -1.81 5.74 -9.17
CA MET A 72 -1.01 5.62 -7.96
C MET A 72 0.49 5.79 -8.24
N THR A 73 1.16 6.58 -7.42
CA THR A 73 2.63 6.65 -7.34
C THR A 73 3.08 6.06 -6.02
N ALA A 74 3.80 4.94 -6.04
CA ALA A 74 4.33 4.29 -4.85
C ALA A 74 5.70 3.69 -5.17
N THR A 75 6.69 3.98 -4.32
CA THR A 75 8.07 3.51 -4.47
C THR A 75 8.51 2.77 -3.23
N CYS A 76 9.19 1.64 -3.38
CA CYS A 76 9.72 0.88 -2.26
C CYS A 76 10.79 1.70 -1.52
N GLY A 77 10.73 1.69 -0.19
CA GLY A 77 11.82 2.16 0.67
C GLY A 77 12.71 1.02 1.13
N HIS A 78 12.12 -0.15 1.33
CA HIS A 78 12.77 -1.38 1.80
C HIS A 78 12.26 -2.61 1.04
N PRO A 79 12.98 -3.74 1.07
CA PRO A 79 14.41 -3.87 1.42
C PRO A 79 15.30 -3.04 0.49
N ARG A 80 16.59 -2.86 0.86
CA ARG A 80 17.53 -1.97 0.14
C ARG A 80 17.66 -2.28 -1.35
N GLU A 81 17.51 -3.54 -1.73
CA GLU A 81 17.55 -4.03 -3.11
C GLU A 81 16.44 -3.45 -4.00
N PHE A 82 15.27 -3.14 -3.44
CA PHE A 82 14.14 -2.58 -4.17
C PHE A 82 13.97 -1.08 -3.97
N ARG A 83 14.82 -0.45 -3.16
CA ARG A 83 14.69 0.97 -2.83
C ARG A 83 14.62 1.84 -4.09
N GLY A 84 13.59 2.68 -4.16
CA GLY A 84 13.33 3.59 -5.29
C GLY A 84 12.62 2.95 -6.47
N GLN A 85 12.44 1.62 -6.48
CA GLN A 85 11.66 0.94 -7.52
C GLN A 85 10.16 1.12 -7.28
N SER A 86 9.39 1.14 -8.36
CA SER A 86 7.93 1.21 -8.32
C SER A 86 7.34 -0.08 -7.74
N VAL A 87 6.43 0.05 -6.77
CA VAL A 87 5.73 -1.09 -6.13
C VAL A 87 5.03 -1.99 -7.17
N ARG A 88 4.58 -1.42 -8.30
CA ARG A 88 3.95 -2.19 -9.39
C ARG A 88 4.92 -3.08 -10.15
N ASP A 89 6.19 -2.73 -10.17
CA ASP A 89 7.18 -3.31 -11.08
C ASP A 89 8.13 -4.27 -10.36
N VAL A 90 8.20 -4.21 -9.02
CA VAL A 90 9.04 -5.12 -8.23
C VAL A 90 8.56 -6.56 -8.37
N HIS A 91 9.50 -7.48 -8.65
CA HIS A 91 9.19 -8.89 -8.89
C HIS A 91 9.01 -9.72 -7.62
N VAL A 92 9.42 -9.21 -6.44
CA VAL A 92 9.35 -9.91 -5.15
C VAL A 92 7.94 -10.44 -4.84
N PHE A 93 6.91 -9.70 -5.24
CA PHE A 93 5.51 -10.07 -5.04
C PHE A 93 5.10 -11.35 -5.79
N LYS A 94 5.79 -11.70 -6.89
CA LYS A 94 5.54 -12.94 -7.65
C LYS A 94 6.00 -14.18 -6.88
N SER A 95 6.95 -14.01 -5.97
CA SER A 95 7.48 -15.09 -5.13
C SER A 95 6.72 -15.23 -3.81
N CYS A 96 5.75 -14.35 -3.53
CA CYS A 96 4.96 -14.44 -2.32
C CYS A 96 3.99 -15.63 -2.36
N PRO A 97 3.76 -16.30 -1.22
CA PRO A 97 2.73 -17.31 -1.15
C PRO A 97 1.40 -16.65 -1.52
N VAL A 98 0.78 -17.15 -2.58
CA VAL A 98 -0.60 -16.80 -2.88
C VAL A 98 -1.38 -17.31 -1.69
N GLU A 99 -1.92 -16.42 -0.85
CA GLU A 99 -2.89 -16.82 0.19
C GLU A 99 -4.03 -17.58 -0.51
N SER A 100 -3.84 -18.89 -0.57
CA SER A 100 -4.87 -19.88 -0.76
C SER A 100 -5.50 -19.99 0.61
N ASP A 101 -6.78 -19.65 0.68
CA ASP A 101 -7.71 -20.19 1.67
C ASP A 101 -7.21 -21.52 2.27
N SER A 102 -6.79 -21.51 3.54
CA SER A 102 -6.70 -22.69 4.41
C SER A 102 -6.39 -22.30 5.87
N PRO A 103 -7.42 -22.13 6.71
CA PRO A 103 -7.27 -22.14 8.18
C PRO A 103 -7.19 -23.57 8.75
N ASN A 104 -6.75 -24.58 7.97
CA ASN A 104 -6.74 -25.96 8.45
C ASN A 104 -5.55 -26.78 7.93
N LYS A 105 -4.37 -26.52 8.51
CA LYS A 105 -3.33 -27.55 8.59
C LYS A 105 -3.29 -28.06 10.02
N THR A 106 -4.26 -28.93 10.33
CA THR A 106 -4.25 -29.80 11.50
C THR A 106 -2.87 -30.45 11.62
N LEU A 107 -2.20 -30.18 12.74
CA LEU A 107 -1.05 -30.97 13.17
C LEU A 107 -1.52 -32.42 13.29
N LYS A 108 -0.87 -33.31 12.56
CA LYS A 108 -0.90 -34.75 12.82
C LYS A 108 0.50 -35.31 12.63
#